data_AF-A0A239IW99-F1
#
_entry.id   AF-A0A239IW99-F1
#
_cell.length_a   1.000
_cell.length_b   1.000
_cell.length_c   1.000
_cell.angle_alpha   90.00
_cell.angle_beta   90.00
_cell.angle_gamma   90.00
#
_symmetry.space_group_name_H-M   'P 1'
#
loop_
_entity.id
_entity.type
_entity.pdbx_description
1 polymer ?
#
loop_
_entity_poly.entity_id
_entity_poly.type
_entity_poly.pdbx_seq_one_letter_code
_entity_poly.pdbx_strand_id
1 'polypeptide(L)' 'MSRIEFSKIGTTPFQKLLGHNKLILANWEELAETLSQQGKLNSELKEQIRRSLAYKNQCSY' A
#
# COMPACT_ATOMS: atom_id res chain seq x y z
N MET A 1 -16.55 0.19 2.01
CA MET A 1 -16.50 0.35 3.49
C MET A 1 -15.97 -0.94 4.08
N SER A 2 -14.98 -0.88 4.98
CA SER A 2 -14.42 -2.08 5.59
C SER A 2 -15.45 -2.74 6.51
N ARG A 3 -15.60 -4.06 6.41
CA ARG A 3 -16.46 -4.87 7.29
C ARG A 3 -15.78 -5.24 8.61
N ILE A 4 -14.50 -4.96 8.71
CA ILE A 4 -13.64 -5.26 9.85
C ILE A 4 -13.26 -3.93 10.49
N GLU A 5 -13.29 -3.87 11.83
CA GLU A 5 -12.80 -2.71 12.57
C GLU A 5 -11.31 -2.49 12.31
N PHE A 6 -10.88 -1.24 12.30
CA PHE A 6 -9.47 -0.90 12.11
C PHE A 6 -8.66 -1.22 13.38
N SER A 7 -7.49 -1.83 13.20
CA SER A 7 -6.50 -1.93 14.27
C SER A 7 -5.99 -0.55 14.67
N LYS A 8 -5.52 -0.43 15.91
CA LYS A 8 -4.78 0.74 16.39
C LYS A 8 -3.37 0.85 15.79
N ILE A 9 -2.91 -0.19 15.08
CA ILE A 9 -1.57 -0.31 14.51
C ILE A 9 -1.64 -0.06 13.00
N GLY A 10 -0.78 0.81 12.48
CA GLY A 10 -0.73 1.21 11.07
C GLY A 10 -1.20 2.66 10.83
N THR A 11 -0.71 3.28 9.77
CA THR A 11 -0.98 4.71 9.47
C THR A 11 -2.13 4.89 8.50
N THR A 12 -2.15 4.12 7.40
CA THR A 12 -3.21 4.16 6.39
C THR A 12 -4.39 3.26 6.76
N PRO A 13 -5.60 3.50 6.21
CA PRO A 13 -6.73 2.59 6.41
C PRO A 13 -6.40 1.14 6.03
N PHE A 14 -5.63 0.93 4.95
CA PHE A 14 -5.19 -0.40 4.54
C PHE A 14 -4.21 -1.04 5.53
N GLN A 15 -3.21 -0.29 6.00
CA GLN A 15 -2.29 -0.77 7.05
C GLN A 15 -3.03 -1.08 8.35
N LYS A 16 -4.05 -0.30 8.73
CA LYS A 16 -4.87 -0.57 9.91
C LYS A 16 -5.71 -1.83 9.78
N LEU A 17 -6.06 -2.25 8.56
CA LEU A 17 -6.68 -3.55 8.33
C LEU A 17 -5.66 -4.69 8.53
N LEU A 18 -4.42 -4.51 8.06
CA LEU A 18 -3.36 -5.49 8.25
C LEU A 18 -2.81 -5.51 9.69
N GLY A 19 -2.92 -4.41 10.42
CA GLY A 19 -2.38 -4.20 11.76
C GLY A 19 -3.01 -5.07 12.86
N HIS A 20 -4.02 -5.89 12.54
CA HIS A 20 -4.45 -7.00 13.40
C HIS A 20 -3.37 -8.08 13.50
N ASN A 21 -2.52 -8.21 12.48
CA ASN A 21 -1.36 -9.09 12.45
C ASN A 21 -0.09 -8.28 12.14
N LYS A 22 0.72 -8.04 13.17
CA LYS A 22 1.95 -7.24 13.06
C LYS A 22 2.97 -7.82 12.08
N LEU A 23 3.04 -9.15 11.94
CA LEU A 23 3.97 -9.79 10.99
C LEU A 23 3.55 -9.52 9.54
N ILE A 24 2.25 -9.61 9.25
CA ILE A 24 1.72 -9.30 7.92
C ILE A 24 1.93 -7.81 7.61
N LEU A 25 1.66 -6.92 8.57
CA LEU A 25 1.90 -5.50 8.41
C LEU A 25 3.38 -5.19 8.11
N ALA A 26 4.31 -5.77 8.87
CA ALA A 26 5.75 -5.54 8.68
C ALA A 26 6.22 -5.98 7.28
N ASN A 27 5.83 -7.18 6.85
CA ASN A 27 6.18 -7.68 5.51
C ASN A 27 5.55 -6.81 4.40
N TRP A 28 4.35 -6.29 4.63
CA TRP A 28 3.70 -5.37 3.69
C TRP A 28 4.42 -4.03 3.59
N GLU A 29 4.85 -3.48 4.73
CA GLU A 29 5.61 -2.22 4.77
C GLU A 29 6.95 -2.36 4.04
N GLU A 30 7.69 -3.44 4.27
CA GLU A 30 8.94 -3.73 3.57
C GLU A 30 8.75 -3.85 2.05
N LEU A 31 7.70 -4.55 1.61
CA LEU A 31 7.35 -4.65 0.18
C LEU A 31 7.01 -3.28 -0.41
N ALA A 32 6.16 -2.50 0.27
CA ALA A 32 5.73 -1.20 -0.19
C ALA A 32 6.90 -0.23 -0.31
N GLU A 33 7.83 -0.25 0.64
CA GLU A 33 9.05 0.54 0.60
C GLU A 33 9.94 0.13 -0.58
N THR A 34 10.22 -1.16 -0.71
CA THR A 34 11.03 -1.72 -1.81
C THR A 34 10.47 -1.34 -3.19
N LEU A 35 9.15 -1.38 -3.36
CA LEU A 35 8.50 -0.95 -4.59
C LEU A 35 8.64 0.55 -4.84
N SER A 36 8.61 1.38 -3.79
CA SER A 36 8.62 2.84 -3.88
C SER A 36 10.01 3.45 -4.05
N GLN A 37 11.05 2.79 -3.53
CA GLN A 37 12.44 3.26 -3.60
C GLN A 37 12.91 3.49 -5.04
N GLN A 38 13.86 4.40 -5.24
CA GLN A 38 14.45 4.62 -6.57
C GLN A 38 15.20 3.38 -7.04
N GLY A 39 14.97 3.00 -8.29
CA GLY A 39 15.68 1.90 -8.94
C GLY A 39 15.91 2.24 -10.40
N LYS A 40 15.68 1.28 -11.30
CA LYS A 40 15.73 1.54 -12.76
C LYS A 40 14.70 2.56 -13.24
N LEU A 41 13.58 2.68 -12.51
CA LEU A 41 12.53 3.67 -12.74
C LEU A 41 12.60 4.71 -11.63
N ASN A 42 12.49 5.99 -12.00
CA ASN A 42 12.38 7.07 -11.02
C ASN A 42 11.05 6.97 -10.25
N SER A 43 11.00 7.61 -9.09
CA SER A 43 9.84 7.56 -8.19
C SER A 43 8.57 8.13 -8.82
N GLU A 44 8.70 9.19 -9.62
CA GLU A 44 7.57 9.82 -10.31
C GLU A 44 6.91 8.88 -11.33
N LEU A 45 7.71 8.20 -12.16
CA LEU A 45 7.21 7.24 -13.14
C LEU A 45 6.54 6.04 -12.47
N LYS A 46 7.10 5.56 -11.34
CA LYS A 46 6.47 4.49 -10.55
C LYS A 46 5.10 4.90 -10.03
N GLU A 47 4.96 6.13 -9.55
CA GLU A 47 3.68 6.68 -9.09
C GLU A 47 2.68 6.82 -10.24
N GLN A 48 3.11 7.27 -11.42
CA GLN A 48 2.26 7.29 -12.62
C GLN A 48 1.77 5.89 -12.99
N ILE A 49 2.66 4.89 -13.01
CA ILE A 49 2.29 3.48 -13.25
C ILE A 49 1.26 3.00 -12.22
N ARG A 50 1.45 3.34 -10.94
CA ARG A 50 0.54 2.97 -9.84
C ARG A 50 -0.87 3.54 -10.08
N ARG A 51 -0.97 4.81 -10.48
CA ARG A 51 -2.24 5.48 -10.81
C ARG A 51 -2.91 4.87 -12.03
N SER A 52 -2.15 4.61 -13.11
CA SER A 52 -2.68 3.95 -14.31
C SER A 52 -3.21 2.55 -14.00
N LEU A 53 -2.50 1.78 -13.18
CA LEU A 53 -2.96 0.47 -12.73
C LEU A 53 -4.21 0.56 -11.86
N ALA A 54 -4.28 1.51 -10.93
CA ALA A 54 -5.46 1.73 -10.11
C ALA A 54 -6.68 2.07 -10.97
N TYR A 55 -6.52 3.01 -11.91
CA TYR A 55 -7.56 3.37 -12.88
C TYR A 55 -8.02 2.17 -13.71
N LYS A 56 -7.09 1.39 -14.27
CA LYS A 56 -7.41 0.19 -15.06
C LYS A 56 -8.18 -0.85 -14.25
N ASN A 57 -7.85 -1.00 -12.97
CA ASN A 57 -8.53 -1.94 -12.07
C ASN A 57 -9.77 -1.34 -11.39
N GLN A 58 -10.21 -0.15 -11.80
CA GLN A 58 -11.34 0.57 -11.20
C GLN A 58 -11.18 0.74 -9.68
N CYS A 59 -9.93 0.77 -9.22
CA CYS A 59 -9.57 1.02 -7.85
C CYS A 59 -9.48 2.54 -7.66
N SER A 60 -10.32 3.08 -6.79
CA SER A 60 -10.24 4.50 -6.42
C SER A 60 -8.88 4.76 -5.76
N TYR A 61 -8.07 5.58 -6.43
CA TYR A 61 -6.73 5.96 -5.97
C TYR A 61 -6.79 7.02 -4.88
#